data_AF-A0A951I6B1-F1
#
_entry.id   AF-A0A951I6B1-F1
#
_cell.length_a   1.000
_cell.length_b   1.000
_cell.length_c   1.000
_cell.angle_alpha   90.00
_cell.angle_beta   90.00
_cell.angle_gamma   90.00
#
_symmetry.space_group_name_H-M   'P 1'
#
loop_
_entity.id
_entity.type
_entity.pdbx_description
1 polymer ?
#
loop_
_entity_poly.entity_id
_entity_poly.type
_entity_poly.pdbx_seq_one_letter_code
_entity_poly.pdbx_strand_id
1 'polypeptide(L)'
;MSLEVTIKEFAEVVDEIYGVYLDATKGFVDNKTQMENIQHDSIAKLNVTLDHLDNAPMVYGKGPPGQPGTYILHECTQKKYKERNDKNGKNFILLANLCVMELYQYWEDHYRIKISEKIGIERNELKADIFGDIRLFRNSIVHHQGTALPEIEKCKILSWFKRNDKIIILPDLFEEIIYQVKIEIDSLLKEYCS
;
A
#
# COMPACT_ATOMS: atom_id res chain seq x y z
N MET A 1 13.71 -23.51 15.78
CA MET A 1 13.18 -22.14 15.95
C MET A 1 11.96 -22.19 16.85
N SER A 2 11.94 -21.44 17.95
CA SER A 2 10.81 -21.42 18.91
C SER A 2 9.58 -20.71 18.31
N LEU A 3 8.42 -20.89 18.96
CA LEU A 3 7.20 -20.17 18.59
C LEU A 3 7.37 -18.65 18.72
N GLU A 4 7.94 -18.19 19.83
CA GLU A 4 8.23 -16.78 20.07
C GLU A 4 9.08 -16.17 18.96
N VAL A 5 10.15 -16.86 18.52
CA VAL A 5 11.00 -16.40 17.41
C VAL A 5 10.19 -16.32 16.11
N THR A 6 9.29 -17.27 15.85
CA THR A 6 8.47 -17.27 14.62
C THR A 6 7.50 -16.10 14.59
N ILE A 7 6.90 -15.75 15.73
CA ILE A 7 5.99 -14.59 15.82
C ILE A 7 6.78 -13.28 15.71
N LYS A 8 7.98 -13.20 16.30
CA LYS A 8 8.87 -12.02 16.16
C LYS A 8 9.35 -11.82 14.73
N GLU A 9 9.70 -12.89 14.01
CA GLU A 9 10.02 -12.81 12.58
C GLU A 9 8.84 -12.27 11.76
N PHE A 10 7.60 -12.64 12.11
CA PHE A 10 6.43 -12.06 11.45
C PHE A 10 6.30 -10.56 11.74
N ALA A 11 6.56 -10.14 12.98
CA ALA A 11 6.58 -8.72 13.35
C ALA A 11 7.62 -7.92 12.55
N GLU A 12 8.81 -8.48 12.36
CA GLU A 12 9.86 -7.89 11.52
C GLU A 12 9.39 -7.72 10.07
N VAL A 13 8.72 -8.72 9.48
CA VAL A 13 8.14 -8.60 8.14
C VAL A 13 7.08 -7.50 8.06
N VAL A 14 6.22 -7.37 9.07
CA VAL A 14 5.23 -6.27 9.13
C VAL A 14 5.94 -4.91 9.19
N ASP A 15 7.01 -4.80 9.97
CA ASP A 15 7.82 -3.59 10.08
C ASP A 15 8.53 -3.24 8.77
N GLU A 16 9.07 -4.23 8.06
CA GLU A 16 9.68 -4.02 6.73
C GLU A 16 8.65 -3.51 5.72
N ILE A 17 7.47 -4.12 5.65
CA ILE A 17 6.38 -3.68 4.76
C ILE A 17 5.96 -2.24 5.08
N TYR A 18 5.83 -1.91 6.36
CA TYR A 18 5.48 -0.56 6.77
C TYR A 18 6.60 0.44 6.49
N GLY A 19 7.86 0.05 6.66
CA GLY A 19 9.03 0.84 6.30
C GLY A 19 9.04 1.21 4.81
N VAL A 20 8.80 0.23 3.92
CA VAL A 20 8.67 0.49 2.47
C VAL A 20 7.56 1.49 2.19
N TYR A 21 6.41 1.36 2.86
CA TYR A 21 5.32 2.30 2.71
C TYR A 21 5.72 3.73 3.11
N LEU A 22 6.34 3.90 4.28
CA LEU A 22 6.77 5.21 4.79
C LEU A 22 7.80 5.88 3.87
N ASP A 23 8.83 5.13 3.48
CA ASP A 23 9.91 5.67 2.65
C ASP A 23 9.42 6.07 1.26
N ALA A 24 8.60 5.23 0.64
CA ALA A 24 8.07 5.50 -0.69
C ALA A 24 7.05 6.65 -0.68
N THR A 25 6.16 6.71 0.32
CA THR A 25 5.18 7.81 0.43
C THR A 25 5.85 9.15 0.70
N LYS A 26 6.91 9.17 1.51
CA LYS A 26 7.76 10.36 1.64
C LYS A 26 8.39 10.75 0.30
N GLY A 27 8.90 9.77 -0.45
CA GLY A 27 9.41 9.99 -1.81
C GLY A 27 8.37 10.58 -2.76
N PHE A 28 7.10 10.20 -2.66
CA PHE A 28 6.02 10.80 -3.46
C PHE A 28 5.81 12.29 -3.13
N VAL A 29 5.78 12.65 -1.84
CA VAL A 29 5.66 14.05 -1.40
C VAL A 29 6.84 14.89 -1.91
N ASP A 30 8.06 14.35 -1.77
CA ASP A 30 9.27 15.03 -2.20
C ASP A 30 9.28 15.20 -3.74
N ASN A 31 8.82 14.19 -4.49
CA ASN A 31 8.65 14.26 -5.95
C ASN A 31 7.66 15.35 -6.40
N LYS A 32 6.51 15.48 -5.72
CA LYS A 32 5.53 16.54 -6.01
C LYS A 32 6.15 17.91 -5.73
N THR A 33 6.75 18.07 -4.56
CA THR A 33 7.38 19.33 -4.13
C THR A 33 8.49 19.75 -5.09
N GLN A 34 9.33 18.80 -5.52
CA GLN A 34 10.38 19.07 -6.49
C GLN A 34 9.81 19.55 -7.83
N MET A 35 8.76 18.91 -8.34
CA MET A 35 8.11 19.34 -9.58
C MET A 35 7.51 20.74 -9.47
N GLU A 36 6.86 21.06 -8.34
CA GLU A 36 6.31 22.40 -8.08
C GLU A 36 7.40 23.47 -8.06
N ASN A 37 8.55 23.18 -7.45
CA ASN A 37 9.70 24.09 -7.45
C ASN A 37 10.26 24.29 -8.87
N ILE A 38 10.38 23.22 -9.67
CA ILE A 38 10.81 23.30 -11.07
C ILE A 38 9.85 24.16 -11.89
N GLN A 39 8.54 23.99 -11.68
CA GLN A 39 7.54 24.79 -12.38
C GLN A 39 7.62 26.27 -12.00
N HIS A 40 7.74 26.56 -10.70
CA HIS A 40 7.89 27.93 -10.19
C HIS A 40 9.10 28.64 -10.82
N ASP A 41 10.25 27.97 -10.86
CA ASP A 41 11.46 28.49 -11.51
C ASP A 41 11.28 28.71 -13.02
N SER A 42 10.58 27.79 -13.69
CA SER A 42 10.36 27.81 -15.14
C SER A 42 9.43 28.95 -15.57
N ILE A 43 8.41 29.26 -14.77
CA ILE A 43 7.48 30.38 -15.02
C ILE A 43 8.26 31.69 -15.15
N ALA A 44 9.15 31.98 -14.20
CA ALA A 44 9.96 33.19 -14.20
C ALA A 44 11.00 33.22 -15.33
N LYS A 45 11.67 32.09 -15.59
CA LYS A 45 12.77 32.01 -16.57
C LYS A 45 12.29 31.99 -18.03
N LEU A 46 11.17 31.33 -18.29
CA LEU A 46 10.67 31.08 -19.65
C LEU A 46 9.47 31.95 -20.01
N ASN A 47 8.95 32.76 -19.07
CA ASN A 47 7.75 33.58 -19.24
C ASN A 47 6.54 32.75 -19.74
N VAL A 48 6.34 31.58 -19.12
CA VAL A 48 5.23 30.66 -19.41
C VAL A 48 4.25 30.62 -18.24
N THR A 49 3.02 30.18 -18.48
CA THR A 49 2.00 30.03 -17.42
C THR A 49 2.11 28.66 -16.73
N LEU A 50 1.57 28.57 -15.50
CA LEU A 50 1.44 27.28 -14.83
C LEU A 50 0.59 26.30 -15.65
N ASP A 51 -0.51 26.76 -16.26
CA ASP A 51 -1.36 25.92 -17.11
C ASP A 51 -0.59 25.33 -18.30
N HIS A 52 0.29 26.11 -18.92
CA HIS A 52 1.16 25.60 -19.98
C HIS A 52 2.07 24.47 -19.46
N LEU A 53 2.70 24.65 -18.30
CA LEU A 53 3.58 23.64 -17.70
C LEU A 53 2.82 22.40 -17.21
N ASP A 54 1.63 22.58 -16.64
CA ASP A 54 0.78 21.49 -16.17
C ASP A 54 0.36 20.54 -17.30
N ASN A 55 0.24 21.07 -18.52
CA ASN A 55 -0.05 20.32 -19.73
C ASN A 55 1.22 19.81 -20.45
N ALA A 56 2.41 20.23 -20.02
CA ALA A 56 3.66 19.77 -20.63
C ALA A 56 3.89 18.26 -20.34
N PRO A 57 4.40 17.50 -21.33
CA PRO A 57 4.63 16.07 -21.17
C PRO A 57 5.85 15.79 -20.28
N MET A 58 5.74 14.75 -19.48
CA MET A 58 6.81 14.08 -18.76
C MET A 58 6.94 12.66 -19.32
N VAL A 59 8.12 12.37 -19.86
CA VAL A 59 8.38 11.12 -20.58
C VAL A 59 9.51 10.35 -19.90
N TYR A 60 9.26 9.08 -19.61
CA TYR A 60 10.29 8.10 -19.30
C TYR A 60 10.45 7.21 -20.53
N GLY A 61 11.66 7.16 -21.07
CA GLY A 61 11.94 6.41 -22.28
C GLY A 61 13.37 5.90 -22.34
N LYS A 62 13.64 5.04 -23.32
CA LYS A 62 14.97 4.50 -23.61
C LYS A 62 15.39 4.93 -25.02
N GLY A 63 16.59 5.50 -25.12
CA GLY A 63 17.14 6.04 -26.36
C GLY A 63 17.16 7.58 -26.40
N PRO A 64 17.84 8.18 -27.38
CA PRO A 64 17.93 9.65 -27.49
C PRO A 64 16.56 10.27 -27.83
N PRO A 65 16.12 11.32 -27.12
CA PRO A 65 14.86 11.99 -27.44
C PRO A 65 14.77 12.40 -28.92
N GLY A 66 13.64 12.11 -29.57
CA GLY A 66 13.35 12.53 -30.95
C GLY A 66 14.07 11.76 -32.06
N GLN A 67 14.76 10.66 -31.76
CA GLN A 67 15.47 9.85 -32.76
C GLN A 67 14.77 8.51 -33.08
N PRO A 68 14.95 7.95 -34.29
CA PRO A 68 14.57 6.56 -34.59
C PRO A 68 15.22 5.58 -33.60
N GLY A 69 14.44 4.64 -33.09
CA GLY A 69 14.90 3.68 -32.06
C GLY A 69 14.63 4.11 -30.61
N THR A 70 13.93 5.22 -30.40
CA THR A 70 13.49 5.65 -29.07
C THR A 70 12.18 4.99 -28.68
N TYR A 71 12.15 4.45 -27.47
CA TYR A 71 10.99 3.75 -26.90
C TYR A 71 10.46 4.51 -25.69
N ILE A 72 9.21 4.99 -25.79
CA ILE A 72 8.49 5.59 -24.66
C ILE A 72 7.98 4.46 -23.78
N LEU A 73 8.39 4.45 -22.51
CA LEU A 73 7.96 3.46 -21.52
C LEU A 73 6.79 3.99 -20.69
N HIS A 74 6.78 5.29 -20.42
CA HIS A 74 5.70 5.95 -19.71
C HIS A 74 5.64 7.42 -20.09
N GLU A 75 4.43 7.94 -20.22
CA GLU A 75 4.17 9.36 -20.45
C GLU A 75 2.99 9.82 -19.58
N CYS A 76 3.13 11.03 -19.03
CA CYS A 76 2.04 11.73 -18.37
C CYS A 76 2.25 13.24 -18.51
N THR A 77 1.29 14.05 -18.08
CA THR A 77 1.51 15.49 -17.96
C THR A 77 2.11 15.83 -16.60
N GLN A 78 2.78 16.97 -16.45
CA GLN A 78 3.27 17.42 -15.14
C GLN A 78 2.14 17.53 -14.10
N LYS A 79 0.94 17.93 -14.51
CA LYS A 79 -0.25 17.91 -13.64
C LYS A 79 -0.56 16.50 -13.11
N LYS A 80 -0.67 15.52 -14.01
CA LYS A 80 -0.94 14.12 -13.63
C LYS A 80 0.18 13.55 -12.74
N TYR A 81 1.43 13.96 -12.98
CA TYR A 81 2.57 13.59 -12.14
C TYR A 81 2.44 14.11 -10.72
N LYS A 82 2.07 15.39 -10.54
CA LYS A 82 1.81 15.97 -9.21
C LYS A 82 0.61 15.32 -8.54
N GLU A 83 -0.52 15.18 -9.24
CA GLU A 83 -1.76 14.60 -8.71
C GLU A 83 -1.58 13.16 -8.22
N ARG A 84 -0.84 12.32 -8.94
CA ARG A 84 -0.61 10.92 -8.50
C ARG A 84 0.30 10.82 -7.29
N ASN A 85 1.21 11.77 -7.11
CA ASN A 85 2.18 11.85 -6.02
C ASN A 85 1.69 12.68 -4.82
N ASP A 86 0.52 13.31 -4.93
CA ASP A 86 -0.06 14.06 -3.82
C ASP A 86 -0.44 13.13 -2.66
N LYS A 87 -0.57 13.68 -1.44
CA LYS A 87 -1.17 12.95 -0.33
C LYS A 87 -2.58 12.49 -0.76
N ASN A 88 -2.90 11.22 -0.53
CA ASN A 88 -4.13 10.55 -1.01
C ASN A 88 -4.22 10.38 -2.54
N GLY A 89 -3.15 10.69 -3.26
CA GLY A 89 -3.03 10.47 -4.70
C GLY A 89 -2.96 8.99 -5.06
N LYS A 90 -3.05 8.70 -6.36
CA LYS A 90 -3.10 7.33 -6.87
C LYS A 90 -1.88 6.47 -6.47
N ASN A 91 -0.70 7.05 -6.32
CA ASN A 91 0.49 6.31 -5.91
C ASN A 91 0.40 5.86 -4.45
N PHE A 92 -0.14 6.69 -3.56
CA PHE A 92 -0.39 6.32 -2.16
C PHE A 92 -1.37 5.16 -2.06
N ILE A 93 -2.52 5.28 -2.74
CA ILE A 93 -3.56 4.24 -2.72
C ILE A 93 -3.04 2.94 -3.32
N LEU A 94 -2.31 3.01 -4.44
CA LEU A 94 -1.73 1.83 -5.07
C LEU A 94 -0.75 1.13 -4.12
N LEU A 95 0.15 1.89 -3.49
CA LEU A 95 1.13 1.32 -2.59
C LEU A 95 0.48 0.71 -1.33
N ALA A 96 -0.49 1.40 -0.72
CA ALA A 96 -1.25 0.85 0.40
C ALA A 96 -1.91 -0.48 0.03
N ASN A 97 -2.53 -0.57 -1.15
CA ASN A 97 -3.14 -1.81 -1.62
C ASN A 97 -2.11 -2.95 -1.82
N LEU A 98 -0.92 -2.63 -2.35
CA LEU A 98 0.16 -3.61 -2.49
C LEU A 98 0.65 -4.10 -1.14
N CYS A 99 0.87 -3.20 -0.17
CA CYS A 99 1.26 -3.58 1.19
C CYS A 99 0.20 -4.43 1.89
N VAL A 100 -1.09 -4.11 1.74
CA VAL A 100 -2.20 -4.91 2.29
C VAL A 100 -2.25 -6.32 1.70
N MET A 101 -2.01 -6.45 0.39
CA MET A 101 -1.88 -7.76 -0.25
C MET A 101 -0.71 -8.56 0.32
N GLU A 102 0.44 -7.92 0.47
CA GLU A 102 1.67 -8.54 0.96
C GLU A 102 1.55 -8.99 2.41
N LEU A 103 0.99 -8.15 3.30
CA LEU A 103 0.72 -8.49 4.70
C LEU A 103 -0.14 -9.76 4.81
N TYR A 104 -1.22 -9.83 4.03
CA TYR A 104 -2.08 -11.01 4.03
C TYR A 104 -1.37 -12.25 3.51
N GLN A 105 -0.57 -12.09 2.46
CA GLN A 105 0.17 -13.18 1.83
C GLN A 105 1.17 -13.81 2.82
N TYR A 106 1.97 -12.98 3.51
CA TYR A 106 2.88 -13.47 4.55
C TYR A 106 2.14 -14.13 5.70
N TRP A 107 1.05 -13.52 6.17
CA TRP A 107 0.24 -14.14 7.21
C TRP A 107 -0.28 -15.52 6.78
N GLU A 108 -1.08 -15.58 5.71
CA GLU A 108 -1.84 -16.79 5.37
C GLU A 108 -0.94 -17.94 4.89
N ASP A 109 0.05 -17.64 4.04
CA ASP A 109 0.82 -18.67 3.34
C ASP A 109 2.16 -19.00 4.03
N HIS A 110 2.63 -18.15 4.95
CA HIS A 110 3.90 -18.36 5.62
C HIS A 110 3.79 -18.49 7.13
N TYR A 111 3.20 -17.51 7.83
CA TYR A 111 3.29 -17.46 9.29
C TYR A 111 2.15 -18.18 10.00
N ARG A 112 0.92 -18.09 9.50
CA ARG A 112 -0.25 -18.75 10.09
C ARG A 112 -0.06 -20.25 10.23
N ILE A 113 0.45 -20.90 9.17
CA ILE A 113 0.72 -22.34 9.19
C ILE A 113 1.84 -22.68 10.19
N LYS A 114 2.99 -21.98 10.13
CA LYS A 114 4.13 -22.21 11.04
C LYS A 114 3.74 -22.02 12.50
N ILE A 115 2.93 -21.02 12.80
CA ILE A 115 2.43 -20.73 14.15
C ILE A 115 1.47 -21.84 14.59
N SER A 116 0.48 -22.20 13.76
CA SER A 116 -0.48 -23.26 14.10
C SER A 116 0.18 -24.62 14.36
N GLU A 117 1.16 -25.01 13.54
CA GLU A 117 1.92 -26.26 13.71
C GLU A 117 2.69 -26.29 15.04
N LYS A 118 3.25 -25.15 15.46
CA LYS A 118 4.00 -25.04 16.73
C LYS A 118 3.11 -25.05 17.96
N ILE A 119 1.88 -24.56 17.84
CA ILE A 119 0.86 -24.62 18.90
C ILE A 119 0.20 -26.01 18.95
N GLY A 120 0.23 -26.75 17.84
CA GLY A 120 -0.39 -28.08 17.73
C GLY A 120 -1.87 -28.05 17.37
N ILE A 121 -2.31 -27.03 16.63
CA ILE A 121 -3.68 -26.87 16.13
C ILE A 121 -3.71 -26.85 14.61
N GLU A 122 -4.87 -27.09 14.01
CA GLU A 122 -5.04 -26.94 12.57
C GLU A 122 -4.93 -25.47 12.15
N ARG A 123 -4.39 -25.20 10.96
CA ARG A 123 -4.21 -23.83 10.43
C ARG A 123 -5.49 -22.98 10.51
N ASN A 124 -6.62 -23.59 10.22
CA ASN A 124 -7.92 -22.92 10.21
C ASN A 124 -8.45 -22.64 11.63
N GLU A 125 -7.92 -23.28 12.66
CA GLU A 125 -8.29 -23.04 14.07
C GLU A 125 -7.59 -21.80 14.62
N LEU A 126 -6.40 -21.45 14.13
CA LEU A 126 -5.76 -20.18 14.43
C LEU A 126 -6.58 -19.04 13.79
N LYS A 127 -7.41 -18.37 14.59
CA LYS A 127 -8.23 -17.24 14.18
C LYS A 127 -7.51 -15.95 14.51
N ALA A 128 -7.51 -15.02 13.55
CA ALA A 128 -7.03 -13.67 13.73
C ALA A 128 -7.98 -12.74 12.96
N ASP A 129 -8.78 -11.97 13.70
CA ASP A 129 -9.90 -11.22 13.12
C ASP A 129 -9.42 -10.13 12.16
N ILE A 130 -8.30 -9.47 12.46
CA ILE A 130 -7.68 -8.47 11.58
C ILE A 130 -7.32 -9.05 10.21
N PHE A 131 -6.74 -10.25 10.17
CA PHE A 131 -6.40 -10.91 8.90
C PHE A 131 -7.65 -11.44 8.18
N GLY A 132 -8.71 -11.73 8.92
CA GLY A 132 -10.04 -11.97 8.37
C GLY A 132 -10.57 -10.78 7.58
N ASP A 133 -10.44 -9.57 8.13
CA ASP A 133 -10.87 -8.31 7.51
C ASP A 133 -9.98 -7.95 6.31
N ILE A 134 -8.66 -8.02 6.47
CA ILE A 134 -7.68 -7.77 5.40
C ILE A 134 -7.95 -8.68 4.18
N ARG A 135 -8.30 -9.96 4.41
CA ARG A 135 -8.69 -10.90 3.34
C ARG A 135 -9.86 -10.38 2.50
N LEU A 136 -10.87 -9.77 3.14
CA LEU A 136 -12.04 -9.23 2.47
C LEU A 136 -11.67 -8.00 1.62
N PHE A 137 -10.76 -7.17 2.11
CA PHE A 137 -10.23 -6.03 1.38
C PHE A 137 -9.47 -6.50 0.13
N ARG A 138 -8.52 -7.43 0.31
CA ARG A 138 -7.75 -8.04 -0.78
C ARG A 138 -8.65 -8.63 -1.86
N ASN A 139 -9.67 -9.40 -1.49
CA ASN A 139 -10.60 -10.01 -2.45
C ASN A 139 -11.34 -8.95 -3.30
N SER A 140 -11.71 -7.83 -2.68
CA SER A 140 -12.36 -6.71 -3.37
C SER A 140 -11.37 -5.97 -4.29
N ILE A 141 -10.15 -5.71 -3.80
CA ILE A 141 -9.08 -5.02 -4.56
C ILE A 141 -8.66 -5.83 -5.79
N VAL A 142 -8.30 -7.10 -5.60
CA VAL A 142 -7.71 -7.95 -6.65
C VAL A 142 -8.73 -8.41 -7.68
N HIS A 143 -9.91 -8.87 -7.23
CA HIS A 143 -10.85 -9.57 -8.10
C HIS A 143 -12.03 -8.70 -8.56
N HIS A 144 -12.29 -7.57 -7.91
CA HIS A 144 -13.50 -6.76 -8.14
C HIS A 144 -13.17 -5.29 -8.43
N GLN A 145 -11.97 -5.00 -8.92
CA GLN A 145 -11.54 -3.63 -9.28
C GLN A 145 -11.73 -2.63 -8.12
N GLY A 146 -11.48 -3.09 -6.88
CA GLY A 146 -11.69 -2.32 -5.67
C GLY A 146 -13.15 -2.06 -5.31
N THR A 147 -14.14 -2.75 -5.90
CA THR A 147 -15.53 -2.67 -5.44
C THR A 147 -15.75 -3.65 -4.30
N ALA A 148 -16.27 -3.14 -3.17
CA ALA A 148 -16.54 -3.91 -1.97
C ALA A 148 -17.66 -4.94 -2.18
N LEU A 149 -17.36 -6.19 -1.87
CA LEU A 149 -18.32 -7.29 -1.90
C LEU A 149 -19.25 -7.30 -0.66
N PRO A 150 -20.40 -8.01 -0.68
CA PRO A 150 -21.30 -8.09 0.47
C PRO A 150 -20.63 -8.58 1.75
N GLU A 151 -19.61 -9.43 1.64
CA GLU A 151 -18.87 -9.96 2.78
C GLU A 151 -18.11 -8.88 3.55
N ILE A 152 -17.86 -7.71 2.96
CA ILE A 152 -17.18 -6.58 3.63
C ILE A 152 -17.88 -6.15 4.92
N GLU A 153 -19.20 -6.32 4.98
CA GLU A 153 -20.02 -5.98 6.15
C GLU A 153 -19.81 -6.96 7.33
N LYS A 154 -19.04 -8.03 7.10
CA LYS A 154 -18.62 -8.99 8.14
C LYS A 154 -17.28 -8.61 8.76
N CYS A 155 -16.64 -7.52 8.33
CA CYS A 155 -15.43 -7.04 8.98
C CYS A 155 -15.71 -6.74 10.46
N LYS A 156 -14.82 -7.21 11.35
CA LYS A 156 -14.99 -7.09 12.80
C LYS A 156 -14.25 -5.89 13.39
N ILE A 157 -13.11 -5.54 12.80
CA ILE A 157 -12.20 -4.49 13.27
C ILE A 157 -12.23 -3.32 12.28
N LEU A 158 -12.06 -3.59 10.99
CA LEU A 158 -11.94 -2.58 9.94
C LEU A 158 -13.27 -2.33 9.22
N SER A 159 -14.29 -1.91 9.97
CA SER A 159 -15.68 -1.79 9.47
C SER A 159 -15.95 -0.48 8.69
N TRP A 160 -15.03 -0.07 7.82
CA TRP A 160 -15.07 1.25 7.15
C TRP A 160 -15.92 1.28 5.88
N PHE A 161 -16.06 0.15 5.21
CA PHE A 161 -16.67 0.04 3.90
C PHE A 161 -17.97 -0.77 3.96
N LYS A 162 -18.91 -0.44 3.07
CA LYS A 162 -20.15 -1.16 2.85
C LYS A 162 -20.17 -1.79 1.47
N ARG A 163 -21.14 -2.68 1.22
CA ARG A 163 -21.31 -3.28 -0.10
C ARG A 163 -21.39 -2.20 -1.20
N ASN A 164 -20.70 -2.44 -2.31
CA ASN A 164 -20.58 -1.55 -3.48
C ASN A 164 -19.74 -0.28 -3.28
N ASP A 165 -19.20 -0.02 -2.09
CA ASP A 165 -18.24 1.06 -1.92
C ASP A 165 -16.97 0.78 -2.72
N LYS A 166 -16.26 1.85 -3.10
CA LYS A 166 -14.88 1.71 -3.56
C LYS A 166 -13.95 1.60 -2.36
N ILE A 167 -13.22 0.48 -2.29
CA ILE A 167 -12.14 0.27 -1.34
C ILE A 167 -10.99 1.20 -1.72
N ILE A 168 -10.90 2.31 -1.00
CA ILE A 168 -9.82 3.29 -1.12
C ILE A 168 -9.13 3.36 0.23
N ILE A 169 -7.99 2.70 0.32
CA ILE A 169 -7.17 2.68 1.54
C ILE A 169 -6.30 3.94 1.52
N LEU A 170 -6.77 4.97 2.22
CA LEU A 170 -6.04 6.21 2.45
C LEU A 170 -4.92 6.00 3.49
N PRO A 171 -3.95 6.92 3.61
CA PRO A 171 -2.83 6.77 4.53
C PRO A 171 -3.24 6.47 5.96
N ASP A 172 -4.18 7.24 6.51
CA ASP A 172 -4.65 7.06 7.89
C ASP A 172 -5.32 5.69 8.09
N LEU A 173 -6.00 5.16 7.06
CA LEU A 173 -6.57 3.82 7.10
C LEU A 173 -5.49 2.73 7.03
N PHE A 174 -4.43 2.95 6.24
CA PHE A 174 -3.32 2.01 6.18
C PHE A 174 -2.53 1.98 7.51
N GLU A 175 -2.30 3.14 8.13
CA GLU A 175 -1.69 3.22 9.47
C GLU A 175 -2.53 2.46 10.50
N GLU A 176 -3.86 2.58 10.46
CA GLU A 176 -4.74 1.81 11.33
C GLU A 176 -4.67 0.29 11.06
N ILE A 177 -4.53 -0.15 9.81
CA ILE A 177 -4.28 -1.58 9.50
C ILE A 177 -3.01 -2.06 10.19
N ILE A 178 -1.90 -1.31 10.07
CA ILE A 178 -0.63 -1.68 10.70
C ILE A 178 -0.76 -1.72 12.21
N TYR A 179 -1.44 -0.74 12.81
CA TYR A 179 -1.68 -0.70 14.24
C TYR A 179 -2.45 -1.94 14.73
N GLN A 180 -3.54 -2.31 14.06
CA GLN A 180 -4.34 -3.49 14.43
C GLN A 180 -3.58 -4.81 14.20
N VAL A 181 -2.75 -4.89 13.17
CA VAL A 181 -1.86 -6.05 12.95
C VAL A 181 -0.86 -6.18 14.09
N LYS A 182 -0.29 -5.08 14.57
CA LYS A 182 0.65 -5.12 15.71
C LYS A 182 -0.03 -5.55 17.01
N ILE A 183 -1.26 -5.10 17.26
CA ILE A 183 -2.07 -5.58 18.40
C ILE A 183 -2.27 -7.10 18.33
N GLU A 184 -2.61 -7.63 17.16
CA GLU A 184 -2.81 -9.06 16.97
C GLU A 184 -1.52 -9.84 17.26
N ILE A 185 -0.37 -9.35 16.78
CA ILE A 185 0.95 -9.97 17.05
C ILE A 185 1.26 -9.98 18.55
N ASP A 186 1.04 -8.87 19.25
CA ASP A 186 1.23 -8.79 20.69
C ASP A 186 0.30 -9.75 21.45
N SER A 187 -0.93 -9.92 20.97
CA SER A 187 -1.88 -10.89 21.50
C SER A 187 -1.36 -12.33 21.35
N LEU A 188 -0.85 -12.70 20.17
CA LEU A 188 -0.27 -14.02 19.91
C LEU A 188 0.94 -14.31 20.81
N LEU A 189 1.82 -13.32 21.03
CA LEU A 189 2.95 -13.45 21.96
C LEU A 189 2.47 -13.69 23.40
N LYS A 190 1.48 -12.91 23.84
CA LYS A 190 0.94 -13.02 25.19
C LYS A 190 0.23 -14.36 25.43
N GLU A 191 -0.53 -14.85 24.45
CA GLU A 191 -1.32 -16.06 24.59
C GLU A 191 -0.45 -17.34 24.57
N TYR A 192 0.58 -17.38 23.72
CA TYR A 192 1.30 -18.63 23.46
C TYR A 192 2.77 -18.64 23.90
N CYS A 193 3.34 -17.52 24.32
CA CYS A 193 4.75 -17.41 24.71
C CYS A 193 4.98 -16.86 26.12
N SER A 194 3.90 -16.62 26.89
CA SER A 194 3.98 -16.19 28.30
C SER A 194 4.03 -17.35 29.27
#